data_AF-A0A5S9NYT5-F1
#
_entry.id   AF-A0A5S9NYT5-F1
#
_cell.length_a   1.000
_cell.length_b   1.000
_cell.length_c   1.000
_cell.angle_alpha   90.00
_cell.angle_beta   90.00
_cell.angle_gamma   90.00
#
_symmetry.space_group_name_H-M   'P 1'
#
loop_
_entity.id
_entity.type
_entity.pdbx_description
1 polymer ?
#
loop_
_entity_poly.entity_id
_entity_poly.type
_entity_poly.pdbx_seq_one_letter_code
_entity_poly.pdbx_strand_id
1 'polypeptide(L)'
;MKVLHFEDRGQDCTWWCIDDDGLVVRCGPFQASVWCGQRVRLETVKVGRRPAFISKMSGRELELNYCIRKIDTVTDNDRTVLQHAFSPGLVRSRRGHWLRRDHAGPWYRDSTIERLWKLGLVAGCQTGKPGETLQLTQAGVDFVSAGEGRAA
;
A
#
# COMPACT_ATOMS: atom_id res chain seq x y z
N MET A 1 -5.44 8.75 2.07
CA MET A 1 -5.37 7.51 1.25
C MET A 1 -6.40 6.49 1.76
N LYS A 2 -6.90 5.61 0.89
CA LYS A 2 -7.86 4.55 1.26
C LYS A 2 -7.44 3.21 0.65
N VAL A 3 -7.66 2.10 1.35
CA VAL A 3 -7.56 0.75 0.82
C VAL A 3 -8.96 0.18 0.66
N LEU A 4 -9.31 -0.14 -0.58
CA LEU A 4 -10.56 -0.78 -0.95
C LEU A 4 -10.31 -2.28 -1.05
N HIS A 5 -11.05 -3.07 -0.29
CA HIS A 5 -11.05 -4.53 -0.40
C HIS A 5 -12.30 -4.96 -1.14
N PHE A 6 -12.13 -5.81 -2.14
CA PHE A 6 -13.22 -6.36 -2.94
C PHE A 6 -13.62 -7.75 -2.42
N GLU A 7 -14.83 -8.17 -2.76
CA GLU A 7 -15.23 -9.57 -2.62
C GLU A 7 -14.31 -10.46 -3.45
N ASP A 8 -13.83 -11.56 -2.86
CA ASP A 8 -13.05 -12.56 -3.58
C ASP A 8 -14.00 -13.55 -4.26
N ARG A 9 -13.97 -13.56 -5.59
CA ARG A 9 -14.70 -14.46 -6.48
C ARG A 9 -13.75 -15.16 -7.46
N GLY A 10 -12.47 -15.27 -7.09
CA GLY A 10 -11.43 -15.86 -7.94
C GLY A 10 -10.87 -14.92 -9.01
N GLN A 11 -10.96 -13.60 -8.81
CA GLN A 11 -10.41 -12.60 -9.72
C GLN A 11 -8.93 -12.28 -9.45
N ASP A 12 -8.30 -11.62 -10.42
CA ASP A 12 -6.87 -11.30 -10.38
C ASP A 12 -6.48 -10.24 -9.33
N CYS A 13 -7.45 -9.44 -8.86
CA CYS A 13 -7.22 -8.37 -7.90
C CYS A 13 -8.31 -8.30 -6.82
N THR A 14 -7.91 -8.31 -5.55
CA THR A 14 -8.81 -8.32 -4.39
C THR A 14 -8.72 -7.06 -3.54
N TRP A 15 -7.75 -6.17 -3.80
CA TRP A 15 -7.68 -4.88 -3.13
C TRP A 15 -6.99 -3.80 -3.97
N TRP A 16 -7.44 -2.55 -3.83
CA TRP A 16 -6.82 -1.34 -4.38
C TRP A 16 -6.44 -0.37 -3.26
N CYS A 17 -5.26 0.22 -3.34
CA CYS A 17 -4.89 1.41 -2.58
C CYS A 17 -5.09 2.62 -3.49
N ILE A 18 -5.97 3.54 -3.07
CA ILE A 18 -6.24 4.79 -3.76
C ILE A 18 -5.74 5.98 -2.95
N ASP A 19 -5.23 7.00 -3.63
CA ASP A 19 -4.92 8.28 -3.01
C ASP A 19 -6.18 9.14 -2.79
N ASP A 20 -5.97 10.37 -2.33
CA ASP A 20 -7.09 11.29 -2.01
C ASP A 20 -7.74 11.85 -3.28
N ASP A 21 -7.07 11.77 -4.44
CA ASP A 21 -7.58 12.16 -5.75
C ASP A 21 -8.25 10.99 -6.50
N GLY A 22 -8.29 9.81 -5.87
CA GLY A 22 -8.86 8.59 -6.43
C GLY A 22 -7.94 7.83 -7.37
N LEU A 23 -6.65 8.17 -7.48
CA LEU A 23 -5.69 7.41 -8.27
C LEU A 23 -5.36 6.09 -7.58
N VAL A 24 -5.45 4.98 -8.29
CA VAL A 24 -4.96 3.68 -7.83
C VAL A 24 -3.45 3.70 -7.82
N VAL A 25 -2.86 3.83 -6.63
CA VAL A 25 -1.40 3.83 -6.46
C VAL A 25 -0.85 2.42 -6.34
N ARG A 26 -1.63 1.48 -5.78
CA ARG A 26 -1.24 0.06 -5.62
C ARG A 26 -2.44 -0.85 -5.69
N CYS A 27 -2.20 -2.11 -6.01
CA CYS A 27 -3.20 -3.15 -5.94
C CYS A 27 -2.57 -4.52 -5.68
N GLY A 28 -3.38 -5.51 -5.36
CA GLY A 28 -2.94 -6.89 -5.28
C GLY A 28 -4.09 -7.89 -5.26
N PRO A 29 -3.80 -9.19 -5.35
CA PRO A 29 -2.47 -9.80 -5.42
C PRO A 29 -1.78 -9.69 -6.79
N PHE A 30 -2.49 -9.53 -7.90
CA PHE A 30 -1.90 -9.52 -9.25
C PHE A 30 -2.25 -8.28 -10.08
N GLN A 31 -1.66 -8.21 -11.28
CA GLN A 31 -1.97 -7.23 -12.34
C GLN A 31 -1.78 -5.75 -11.97
N ALA A 32 -0.75 -5.42 -11.19
CA ALA A 32 -0.39 -4.03 -10.88
C ALA A 32 -0.24 -3.14 -12.14
N SER A 33 0.32 -3.67 -13.22
CA SER A 33 0.45 -2.93 -14.49
C SER A 33 -0.90 -2.54 -15.12
N VAL A 34 -1.96 -3.31 -14.88
CA VAL A 34 -3.31 -3.05 -15.39
C VAL A 34 -4.02 -2.01 -14.52
N TRP A 35 -3.96 -2.18 -13.20
CA TRP A 35 -4.79 -1.44 -12.26
C TRP A 35 -4.12 -0.18 -11.67
N CYS A 36 -2.80 -0.15 -11.51
CA CYS A 36 -2.14 1.06 -11.03
C CYS A 36 -2.21 2.17 -12.09
N GLY A 37 -2.46 3.40 -11.64
CA GLY A 37 -2.64 4.57 -12.50
C GLY A 37 -4.08 4.78 -13.01
N GLN A 38 -5.02 3.89 -12.68
CA GLN A 38 -6.44 4.08 -12.96
C GLN A 38 -7.02 5.16 -12.03
N ARG A 39 -8.02 5.92 -12.48
CA ARG A 39 -8.69 6.94 -11.64
C ARG A 39 -10.07 6.47 -11.20
N VAL A 40 -10.26 6.24 -9.92
CA VAL A 40 -11.53 5.81 -9.31
C VAL A 40 -12.41 7.02 -9.02
N ARG A 41 -13.70 6.91 -9.35
CA ARG A 41 -14.73 7.88 -8.96
C ARG A 41 -15.03 7.74 -7.48
N LEU A 42 -14.53 8.68 -6.67
CA LEU A 42 -14.68 8.63 -5.22
C LEU A 42 -16.14 8.62 -4.77
N GLU A 43 -17.06 9.23 -5.52
CA GLU A 43 -18.50 9.16 -5.22
C GLU A 43 -19.09 7.74 -5.26
N THR A 44 -18.47 6.84 -6.02
CA THR A 44 -18.91 5.43 -6.16
C THR A 44 -18.30 4.51 -5.11
N VAL A 45 -17.32 5.00 -4.34
CA VAL A 45 -16.58 4.21 -3.35
C VAL A 45 -17.42 4.04 -2.08
N LYS A 46 -18.22 2.96 -2.06
CA LYS A 46 -19.05 2.58 -0.92
C LYS A 46 -19.06 1.07 -0.71
N VAL A 47 -19.01 0.63 0.54
CA VAL A 47 -19.16 -0.80 0.89
C VAL A 47 -20.49 -1.34 0.34
N GLY A 48 -20.43 -2.52 -0.28
CA GLY A 48 -21.54 -3.19 -0.96
C GLY A 48 -21.81 -2.69 -2.39
N ARG A 49 -21.03 -1.70 -2.89
CA ARG A 49 -21.16 -1.17 -4.25
C ARG A 49 -19.93 -1.48 -5.09
N ARG A 50 -20.10 -1.36 -6.40
CA ARG A 50 -19.05 -1.51 -7.40
C ARG A 50 -18.45 -0.14 -7.70
N PRO A 51 -17.13 0.03 -7.61
CA PRO A 51 -16.50 1.30 -7.94
C PRO A 51 -16.47 1.51 -9.46
N ALA A 52 -16.77 2.73 -9.88
CA ALA A 52 -16.48 3.20 -11.23
C ALA A 52 -15.05 3.76 -11.29
N PHE A 53 -14.38 3.56 -12.42
CA PHE A 53 -13.04 4.08 -12.68
C PHE A 53 -12.88 4.47 -14.14
N ILE A 54 -11.99 5.43 -14.40
CA ILE A 54 -11.61 5.87 -15.72
C ILE A 54 -10.37 5.08 -16.13
N SER A 55 -10.48 4.38 -17.25
CA SER A 55 -9.38 3.60 -17.83
C SER A 55 -8.25 4.51 -18.31
N LYS A 56 -7.03 4.34 -17.82
CA LYS A 56 -5.84 5.07 -18.31
C LYS A 56 -5.51 4.79 -19.77
N MET A 57 -5.94 3.63 -20.30
CA MET A 57 -5.65 3.23 -21.68
C MET A 57 -6.69 3.75 -22.67
N SER A 58 -7.97 3.71 -22.30
CA SER A 58 -9.07 4.07 -23.21
C SER A 58 -9.73 5.40 -22.88
N GLY A 59 -9.46 6.00 -21.71
CA GLY A 59 -10.13 7.20 -21.20
C GLY A 59 -11.61 7.00 -20.87
N ARG A 60 -12.14 5.77 -21.00
CA ARG A 60 -13.55 5.48 -20.78
C ARG A 60 -13.82 5.17 -19.32
N GLU A 61 -15.00 5.56 -18.87
CA GLU A 61 -15.52 5.17 -17.57
C GLU A 61 -16.01 3.71 -17.63
N LEU A 62 -15.53 2.89 -16.70
CA LEU A 62 -15.83 1.48 -16.56
C LEU A 62 -16.22 1.21 -15.11
N GLU A 63 -17.04 0.19 -14.89
CA GLU A 63 -17.40 -0.28 -13.55
C GLU A 63 -16.65 -1.59 -13.25
N LEU A 64 -16.09 -1.70 -12.05
CA LEU A 64 -15.51 -2.96 -11.60
C LEU A 64 -16.64 -3.93 -11.24
N ASN A 65 -16.60 -5.16 -11.76
CA ASN A 65 -17.67 -6.15 -11.54
C ASN A 65 -17.77 -6.69 -10.09
N TYR A 66 -16.89 -6.23 -9.19
CA TYR A 66 -16.77 -6.73 -7.82
C TYR A 66 -17.17 -5.64 -6.81
N CYS A 67 -17.98 -6.04 -5.84
CA CYS A 67 -18.41 -5.12 -4.77
C CYS A 67 -17.26 -4.89 -3.78
N ILE A 68 -17.19 -3.67 -3.26
CA ILE A 68 -16.32 -3.31 -2.14
C ILE A 68 -16.85 -3.99 -0.89
N ARG A 69 -16.06 -4.88 -0.29
CA ARG A 69 -16.36 -5.54 0.97
C ARG A 69 -15.97 -4.69 2.18
N LYS A 70 -14.85 -3.96 2.09
CA LYS A 70 -14.30 -3.18 3.20
C LYS A 70 -13.51 -1.98 2.68
N ILE A 71 -13.53 -0.88 3.43
CA ILE A 71 -12.72 0.30 3.17
C ILE A 71 -11.91 0.60 4.42
N ASP A 72 -10.58 0.58 4.30
CA ASP A 72 -9.67 1.03 5.34
C ASP A 72 -9.15 2.42 5.00
N THR A 73 -9.33 3.39 5.90
CA THR A 73 -8.75 4.73 5.72
C THR A 73 -7.34 4.75 6.32
N VAL A 74 -6.38 5.13 5.49
CA VAL A 74 -4.96 5.27 5.84
C VAL A 74 -4.75 6.73 6.22
N THR A 75 -4.38 6.97 7.48
CA THR A 75 -4.15 8.31 8.04
C THR A 75 -2.79 8.86 7.59
N ASP A 76 -2.56 10.16 7.76
CA ASP A 76 -1.27 10.77 7.40
C ASP A 76 -0.10 10.19 8.21
N ASN A 77 -0.32 9.79 9.46
CA ASN A 77 0.68 9.03 10.23
C ASN A 77 1.04 7.70 9.55
N ASP A 78 0.06 7.00 9.00
CA ASP A 78 0.31 5.75 8.28
C ASP A 78 1.11 6.00 6.98
N ARG A 79 0.90 7.15 6.30
CA ARG A 79 1.68 7.58 5.12
C ARG A 79 3.14 7.86 5.46
N THR A 80 3.38 8.62 6.53
CA THR A 80 4.74 8.89 7.03
C THR A 80 5.43 7.58 7.37
N VAL A 81 4.74 6.64 8.00
CA VAL A 81 5.30 5.32 8.29
C VAL A 81 5.56 4.52 7.02
N LEU A 82 4.77 4.61 5.94
CA LEU A 82 5.09 3.96 4.66
C LEU A 82 6.34 4.53 3.99
N GLN A 83 6.59 5.84 4.12
CA GLN A 83 7.82 6.47 3.62
C GLN A 83 9.04 6.09 4.48
N HIS A 84 8.87 6.03 5.81
CA HIS A 84 9.93 5.69 6.75
C HIS A 84 10.07 4.19 7.06
N ALA A 85 9.16 3.33 6.58
CA ALA A 85 9.21 1.89 6.79
C ALA A 85 10.55 1.31 6.28
N PHE A 86 11.15 1.96 5.29
CA PHE A 86 12.44 1.60 4.71
C PHE A 86 13.66 2.14 5.47
N SER A 87 13.46 2.74 6.65
CA SER A 87 14.57 3.17 7.50
C SER A 87 15.27 1.97 8.16
N PRO A 88 16.61 1.98 8.28
CA PRO A 88 17.33 0.92 8.98
C PRO A 88 16.87 0.87 10.45
N GLY A 89 16.43 -0.31 10.91
CA GLY A 89 15.96 -0.49 12.30
C GLY A 89 14.57 -1.11 12.48
N LEU A 90 13.95 -1.65 11.43
CA LEU A 90 12.70 -2.40 11.53
C LEU A 90 12.94 -3.91 11.39
N VAL A 91 12.45 -4.70 12.35
CA VAL A 91 12.60 -6.17 12.34
C VAL A 91 11.32 -6.88 12.76
N ARG A 92 11.17 -8.14 12.34
CA ARG A 92 10.10 -9.01 12.83
C ARG A 92 10.62 -9.90 13.95
N SER A 93 10.01 -9.80 15.12
CA SER A 93 10.32 -10.66 16.26
C SER A 93 9.95 -12.12 15.98
N ARG A 94 10.56 -13.07 16.71
CA ARG A 94 10.21 -14.50 16.66
C ARG A 94 8.74 -14.79 17.03
N ARG A 95 8.09 -13.88 17.76
CA ARG A 95 6.65 -13.95 18.11
C ARG A 95 5.74 -13.34 17.04
N GLY A 96 6.29 -12.91 15.92
CA GLY A 96 5.54 -12.39 14.77
C GLY A 96 5.24 -10.89 14.80
N HIS A 97 5.62 -10.18 15.87
CA HIS A 97 5.45 -8.73 16.01
C HIS A 97 6.49 -7.94 15.22
N TRP A 98 6.09 -6.81 14.67
CA TRP A 98 7.03 -5.83 14.11
C TRP A 98 7.61 -4.96 15.22
N LEU A 99 8.93 -4.83 15.23
CA LEU A 99 9.69 -4.02 16.18
C LEU A 99 10.47 -2.95 15.41
N ARG A 100 10.42 -1.72 15.89
CA ARG A 100 11.22 -0.60 15.40
C ARG A 100 12.23 -0.18 16.47
N ARG A 101 13.37 0.33 16.01
CA ARG A 101 14.37 1.00 16.83
C ARG A 101 14.80 2.27 16.08
N ASP A 102 14.59 3.41 16.72
CA ASP A 102 15.11 4.70 16.26
C ASP A 102 16.47 4.92 16.95
N HIS A 103 17.58 4.95 16.20
CA HIS A 103 18.95 5.10 16.71
C HIS A 103 19.33 4.05 17.79
N ALA A 104 20.35 4.28 18.62
CA ALA A 104 20.83 3.33 19.63
C ALA A 104 19.84 3.04 20.79
N GLY A 105 18.55 3.36 20.62
CA GLY A 105 17.50 3.20 21.62
C GLY A 105 16.96 1.77 21.79
N PRO A 106 16.02 1.56 22.73
CA PRO A 106 15.37 0.27 22.94
C PRO A 106 14.47 -0.11 21.76
N TRP A 107 14.29 -1.40 21.54
CA TRP A 107 13.31 -1.92 20.57
C TRP A 107 11.89 -1.75 21.13
N TYR A 108 10.97 -1.25 20.31
CA TYR A 108 9.56 -1.14 20.67
C TYR A 108 8.67 -1.71 19.57
N ARG A 109 7.46 -2.14 19.97
CA ARG A 109 6.48 -2.71 19.04
C ARG A 109 5.89 -1.61 18.18
N ASP A 110 5.96 -1.79 16.87
CA ASP A 110 5.40 -0.85 15.90
C ASP A 110 4.05 -1.38 15.41
N SER A 111 2.98 -0.96 16.10
CA SER A 111 1.60 -1.30 15.73
C SER A 111 1.19 -0.74 14.38
N THR A 112 1.83 0.33 13.92
CA THR A 112 1.53 0.97 12.64
C THR A 112 2.03 0.10 11.49
N ILE A 113 3.28 -0.38 11.57
CA ILE A 113 3.80 -1.37 10.60
C ILE A 113 2.99 -2.68 10.65
N GLU A 114 2.60 -3.16 11.83
CA GLU A 114 1.72 -4.35 11.93
C GLU A 114 0.40 -4.14 11.16
N ARG A 115 -0.20 -2.96 11.29
CA ARG A 115 -1.42 -2.60 10.56
C ARG A 115 -1.15 -2.52 9.06
N LEU A 116 -0.08 -1.86 8.63
CA LEU A 116 0.28 -1.70 7.22
C LEU A 116 0.64 -3.03 6.54
N TRP A 117 1.32 -3.94 7.25
CA TRP A 117 1.59 -5.30 6.79
C TRP A 117 0.29 -6.10 6.61
N LYS A 118 -0.65 -6.01 7.57
CA LYS A 118 -1.98 -6.63 7.45
C LYS A 118 -2.79 -6.07 6.28
N LEU A 119 -2.58 -4.80 5.94
CA LEU A 119 -3.19 -4.16 4.77
C LEU A 119 -2.47 -4.50 3.45
N GLY A 120 -1.40 -5.29 3.47
CA GLY A 120 -0.60 -5.61 2.28
C GLY A 120 0.23 -4.43 1.74
N LEU A 121 0.32 -3.34 2.50
CA LEU A 121 1.02 -2.11 2.11
C LEU A 121 2.54 -2.22 2.36
N VAL A 122 2.99 -3.20 3.11
CA VAL A 122 4.41 -3.53 3.29
C VAL A 122 4.60 -5.02 3.05
N ALA A 123 5.58 -5.40 2.23
CA ALA A 123 5.91 -6.80 1.95
C ALA A 123 7.38 -7.07 2.24
N GLY A 124 7.72 -8.34 2.48
CA GLY A 124 9.09 -8.80 2.67
C GLY A 124 9.59 -8.72 4.12
N CYS A 125 10.01 -9.86 4.65
CA CYS A 125 10.99 -9.96 5.72
C CYS A 125 11.87 -11.12 5.32
N GLN A 126 13.02 -10.87 4.70
CA GLN A 126 14.04 -11.91 4.62
C GLN A 126 14.55 -12.11 6.05
N THR A 127 14.56 -13.35 6.52
CA THR A 127 15.10 -13.69 7.83
C THR A 127 16.62 -13.59 7.77
N GLY A 128 17.16 -12.40 8.02
CA GLY A 128 18.59 -12.20 8.30
C GLY A 128 18.97 -12.79 9.65
N LYS A 129 20.21 -13.27 9.77
CA LYS A 129 20.74 -13.81 11.03
C LYS A 129 20.82 -12.71 12.10
N PRO A 130 20.90 -13.04 13.40
CA PRO A 130 21.01 -12.04 14.46
C PRO A 130 22.21 -11.13 14.20
N GLY A 131 21.95 -9.83 13.95
CA GLY A 131 22.98 -8.84 13.62
C GLY A 131 22.90 -8.24 12.21
N GLU A 132 22.05 -8.76 11.32
CA GLU A 132 21.80 -8.15 10.00
C GLU A 132 20.65 -7.14 10.05
N THR A 133 20.93 -5.91 9.63
CA THR A 133 19.92 -4.88 9.37
C THR A 133 19.04 -5.33 8.20
N LEU A 134 17.77 -5.60 8.48
CA LEU A 134 16.80 -5.99 7.47
C LEU A 134 16.42 -4.78 6.63
N GLN A 135 16.60 -4.88 5.31
CA GLN A 135 15.95 -3.96 4.38
C GLN A 135 14.57 -4.51 4.07
N LEU A 136 13.54 -3.77 4.47
CA LEU A 136 12.24 -3.94 3.84
C LEU A 136 12.38 -3.60 2.36
N THR A 137 11.82 -4.41 1.49
CA THR A 137 11.65 -4.04 0.09
C THR A 137 10.23 -3.51 -0.08
N GLN A 138 10.11 -2.34 -0.71
CA GLN A 138 8.80 -1.85 -1.11
C GLN A 138 8.24 -2.89 -2.07
N ALA A 139 7.01 -3.36 -1.85
CA ALA A 139 6.39 -4.27 -2.81
C ALA A 139 6.10 -3.50 -4.10
N GLY A 140 7.11 -3.51 -5.00
CA GLY A 140 7.07 -3.10 -6.40
C GLY A 140 6.71 -1.64 -6.66
N VAL A 141 7.52 -0.68 -6.23
CA VAL A 141 7.39 0.72 -6.69
C VAL A 141 8.78 1.29 -6.98
N ASP A 142 9.08 1.51 -8.25
CA ASP A 142 10.02 2.54 -8.67
C ASP A 142 9.34 3.88 -8.44
N PHE A 143 9.79 4.64 -7.45
CA PHE A 143 9.43 6.05 -7.34
C PHE A 143 10.09 6.78 -8.51
N VAL A 144 9.30 7.25 -9.47
CA VAL A 144 9.73 8.40 -10.27
C VAL A 144 9.74 9.58 -9.30
N SER A 145 10.94 9.85 -8.75
CA SER A 145 11.27 11.13 -8.16
C SER A 145 10.89 12.20 -9.18
N ALA A 146 9.85 12.99 -8.88
CA ALA A 146 9.65 14.27 -9.53
C ALA A 146 10.88 15.12 -9.22
N GLY A 147 11.87 15.07 -10.12
CA GLY A 147 13.05 15.89 -10.04
C GLY A 147 12.62 17.35 -10.07
N GLU A 148 12.87 18.03 -8.97
CA GLU A 148 12.82 19.48 -8.90
C GLU A 148 13.64 20.06 -10.06
N GLY A 149 12.99 20.92 -10.84
CA GLY A 149 13.65 21.70 -11.87
C GLY A 149 14.79 22.49 -11.25
N ARG A 150 16.03 22.14 -11.63
CA ARG A 150 17.16 23.03 -11.45
C ARG A 150 16.98 24.21 -12.40
N ALA A 151 16.66 25.36 -11.81
CA ALA A 151 17.05 26.64 -12.36
C ALA A 151 18.57 26.73 -12.38
N ALA A 152 19.14 26.94 -13.57
CA ALA A 152 20.35 27.70 -13.84
C ALA A 152 20.41 27.95 -15.35
#